data_AF-A0A4Y2LY51-F1
#
_entry.id   AF-A0A4Y2LY51-F1
#
_cell.length_a   1.000
_cell.length_b   1.000
_cell.length_c   1.000
_cell.angle_alpha   90.00
_cell.angle_beta   90.00
_cell.angle_gamma   90.00
#
_symmetry.space_group_name_H-M   'P 1'
#
loop_
_entity.id
_entity.type
_entity.pdbx_description
1 polymer ?
#
loop_
_entity_poly.entity_id
_entity_poly.type
_entity_poly.pdbx_seq_one_letter_code
_entity_poly.pdbx_strand_id
1 'polypeptide(L)'
;MDPRGSVISPDNFCFICGEYTVKSQQRNISDFMKKVYFTYYKLKLGDQDKPWAPHKVCRRCEEALRLWFKGKKNSFRFVIPMMWRVKQNHTTDFYFCSVDVIGFNTKNKKNIFYPNLSSAIHPVPHTSEIPVPHPPLNLGDIWIDSEDGDTLPHQDESSSDFSADDGPQPFSQSELNDLVRDLGLSKYGAELIRSRKIKIC
;
A
#
# COMPACT_ATOMS: atom_id res chain seq x y z
N MET A 1 -18.00 -15.48 -22.20
CA MET A 1 -17.34 -15.85 -20.93
C MET A 1 -16.38 -14.71 -20.60
N ASP A 2 -16.81 -13.76 -19.78
CA ASP A 2 -15.93 -12.65 -19.35
C ASP A 2 -14.93 -13.14 -18.31
N PRO A 3 -13.62 -12.85 -18.47
CA PRO A 3 -12.67 -13.10 -17.40
C PRO A 3 -12.98 -12.11 -16.28
N ARG A 4 -13.36 -12.63 -15.12
CA ARG A 4 -13.45 -11.88 -13.87
C ARG A 4 -12.05 -11.34 -13.56
N GLY A 5 -11.67 -10.19 -14.12
CA GLY A 5 -10.43 -9.50 -13.77
C GLY A 5 -10.48 -9.19 -12.27
N SER A 6 -9.61 -9.82 -11.49
CA SER A 6 -9.56 -9.61 -10.05
C SER A 6 -8.97 -8.24 -9.78
N VAL A 7 -9.59 -7.47 -8.90
CA VAL A 7 -8.97 -6.25 -8.37
C VAL A 7 -7.68 -6.67 -7.68
N ILE A 8 -6.54 -6.16 -8.16
CA ILE A 8 -5.24 -6.46 -7.55
C ILE A 8 -5.17 -5.64 -6.26
N SER A 9 -5.21 -6.32 -5.13
CA SER A 9 -5.08 -5.68 -3.81
C SER A 9 -3.73 -4.94 -3.69
N PRO A 10 -3.71 -3.71 -3.15
CA PRO A 10 -2.47 -2.98 -2.83
C PRO A 10 -1.49 -3.78 -1.96
N ASP A 11 -2.01 -4.64 -1.08
CA ASP A 11 -1.23 -5.51 -0.19
C ASP A 11 -0.43 -6.60 -0.92
N ASN A 12 -0.69 -6.80 -2.21
CA ASN A 12 0.18 -7.62 -3.06
C ASN A 12 1.53 -6.95 -3.34
N PHE A 13 1.67 -5.66 -3.06
CA PHE A 13 2.91 -4.91 -3.27
C PHE A 13 3.56 -4.55 -1.93
N CYS A 14 4.88 -4.45 -1.93
CA CYS A 14 5.63 -4.03 -0.76
C CYS A 14 5.58 -2.51 -0.61
N PHE A 15 5.15 -2.01 0.54
CA PHE A 15 5.15 -0.58 0.84
C PHE A 15 6.53 0.08 0.63
N ILE A 16 7.62 -0.58 1.05
CA ILE A 16 8.97 0.03 1.02
C ILE A 16 9.59 0.04 -0.39
N CYS A 17 9.34 -0.99 -1.21
CA CYS A 17 10.06 -1.15 -2.48
C CYS A 17 9.18 -1.22 -3.72
N GLY A 18 7.85 -1.17 -3.59
CA GLY A 18 6.92 -1.20 -4.73
C GLY A 18 6.83 -2.54 -5.47
N GLU A 19 7.71 -3.49 -5.18
CA GLU A 19 7.75 -4.80 -5.82
C GLU A 19 6.56 -5.69 -5.42
N TYR A 20 6.10 -6.52 -6.36
CA TYR A 20 5.14 -7.58 -6.10
C TYR A 20 5.65 -8.62 -5.09
N THR A 21 4.74 -9.02 -4.21
CA THR A 21 4.98 -9.94 -3.10
C THR A 21 3.96 -11.06 -3.12
N VAL A 22 4.45 -12.29 -3.17
CA VAL A 22 3.61 -13.47 -2.92
C VAL A 22 3.25 -13.53 -1.44
N LYS A 23 2.09 -14.11 -1.11
CA LYS A 23 1.56 -14.18 0.27
C LYS A 23 2.57 -14.68 1.32
N SER A 24 3.37 -15.71 1.00
CA SER A 24 4.38 -16.26 1.92
C SER A 24 5.53 -15.29 2.25
N GLN A 25 5.76 -14.28 1.39
CA GLN A 25 6.79 -13.26 1.54
C GLN A 25 6.24 -11.96 2.15
N GLN A 26 4.92 -11.81 2.31
CA GLN A 26 4.31 -10.63 2.92
C GLN A 26 4.51 -10.63 4.43
N ARG A 27 4.63 -9.44 5.00
CA ARG A 27 4.81 -9.20 6.44
C ARG A 27 3.94 -8.02 6.83
N ASN A 28 3.34 -8.13 8.01
CA ASN A 28 2.63 -7.02 8.63
C ASN A 28 3.65 -5.96 9.07
N ILE A 29 3.25 -4.69 9.00
CA ILE A 29 4.07 -3.58 9.45
C ILE A 29 3.86 -3.43 10.97
N SER A 30 4.85 -3.88 11.75
CA SER A 30 4.87 -3.72 13.20
C SER A 30 5.35 -2.33 13.62
N ASP A 31 5.12 -1.93 14.87
CA ASP A 31 5.61 -0.64 15.38
C ASP A 31 7.14 -0.58 15.41
N PHE A 32 7.81 -1.72 15.65
CA PHE A 32 9.25 -1.81 15.45
C PHE A 32 9.66 -1.45 14.02
N MET A 33 8.91 -1.94 13.01
CA MET A 33 9.19 -1.60 11.62
C MET A 33 8.96 -0.12 11.33
N LYS A 34 7.88 0.49 11.85
CA LYS A 34 7.63 1.94 11.71
C LYS A 34 8.79 2.75 12.31
N LYS A 35 9.26 2.35 13.49
CA LYS A 35 10.43 2.92 14.19
C LYS A 35 11.70 2.83 13.36
N VAL A 36 12.09 1.63 12.92
CA VAL A 36 13.31 1.45 12.13
C VAL A 36 13.23 2.16 10.78
N TYR A 37 12.06 2.13 10.14
CA TYR A 37 11.82 2.87 8.90
C TYR A 37 12.05 4.36 9.08
N PHE A 38 11.45 4.96 10.12
CA PHE A 38 11.65 6.38 10.44
C PHE A 38 13.11 6.69 10.76
N THR A 39 13.78 5.85 11.57
CA THR A 39 15.19 6.07 11.90
C THR A 39 16.09 6.06 10.66
N TYR A 40 15.82 5.15 9.70
CA TYR A 40 16.57 5.03 8.46
C TYR A 40 16.28 6.16 7.48
N TYR A 41 15.02 6.34 7.10
CA TYR A 41 14.64 7.26 6.02
C TYR A 41 14.35 8.69 6.49
N LYS A 42 14.21 8.92 7.80
CA LYS A 42 13.68 10.17 8.38
C LYS A 42 12.30 10.55 7.83
N LEU A 43 11.52 9.54 7.44
CA LEU A 43 10.17 9.67 6.90
C LEU A 43 9.19 8.86 7.75
N LYS A 44 8.03 9.44 8.07
CA LYS A 44 6.94 8.68 8.71
C LYS A 44 6.38 7.67 7.71
N LEU A 45 6.06 6.47 8.19
CA LEU A 45 5.39 5.44 7.39
C LEU A 45 3.90 5.82 7.31
N GLY A 46 3.56 6.64 6.31
CA GLY A 46 2.25 7.27 6.15
C GLY A 46 1.20 6.41 5.46
N ASP A 47 -0.02 6.96 5.41
CA ASP A 47 -1.18 6.44 4.68
C ASP A 47 -1.60 5.01 5.02
N GLN A 48 -1.20 4.48 6.19
CA GLN A 48 -1.54 3.13 6.64
C GLN A 48 -2.99 2.98 7.10
N ASP A 49 -3.71 4.08 7.22
CA ASP A 49 -5.17 4.13 7.40
C ASP A 49 -5.91 4.17 6.05
N LYS A 50 -5.18 4.30 4.93
CA LYS A 50 -5.78 4.50 3.61
C LYS A 50 -5.84 3.20 2.83
N PRO A 51 -7.03 2.79 2.34
CA PRO A 51 -7.21 1.51 1.65
C PRO A 51 -6.43 1.41 0.33
N TRP A 52 -6.02 2.53 -0.26
CA TRP A 52 -5.27 2.57 -1.50
C TRP A 52 -3.75 2.36 -1.30
N ALA A 53 -3.23 2.51 -0.08
CA ALA A 53 -1.82 2.30 0.19
C ALA A 53 -1.55 0.81 0.49
N PRO A 54 -0.34 0.29 0.22
CA PRO A 54 0.00 -1.05 0.69
C PRO A 54 0.19 -1.09 2.21
N HIS A 55 -0.40 -2.08 2.87
CA HIS A 55 -0.27 -2.30 4.32
C HIS A 55 0.69 -3.44 4.66
N LYS A 56 1.39 -3.97 3.65
CA LYS A 56 2.37 -5.05 3.78
C LYS A 56 3.75 -4.62 3.33
N VAL A 57 4.76 -5.22 3.94
CA VAL A 57 6.15 -5.16 3.47
C VAL A 57 6.63 -6.55 3.08
N CYS A 58 7.56 -6.62 2.12
CA CYS A 58 8.16 -7.91 1.79
C CYS A 58 9.19 -8.32 2.84
N ARG A 59 9.34 -9.63 3.04
CA ARG A 59 10.34 -10.25 3.93
C ARG A 59 11.74 -9.67 3.71
N ARG A 60 12.14 -9.43 2.45
CA ARG A 60 13.46 -8.87 2.11
C ARG A 60 13.66 -7.46 2.67
N CYS A 61 12.63 -6.61 2.62
CA CYS A 61 12.70 -5.25 3.15
C CYS A 61 12.70 -5.26 4.68
N GLU A 62 11.85 -6.07 5.30
CA GLU A 62 11.83 -6.25 6.76
C GLU A 62 13.18 -6.73 7.28
N GLU A 63 13.72 -7.81 6.71
CA GLU A 63 15.00 -8.39 7.14
C GLU A 63 16.17 -7.44 6.92
N ALA A 64 16.23 -6.74 5.79
CA ALA A 64 17.34 -5.84 5.53
C ALA A 64 17.33 -4.60 6.44
N LEU A 65 16.15 -4.04 6.78
CA LEU A 65 16.06 -2.98 7.78
C LEU A 65 16.40 -3.49 9.18
N ARG A 66 15.92 -4.69 9.57
CA ARG A 66 16.24 -5.31 10.86
C ARG A 66 17.75 -5.59 10.99
N LEU A 67 18.41 -6.05 9.95
CA LEU A 67 19.85 -6.30 9.95
C LEU A 67 20.65 -5.00 10.01
N TRP A 68 20.22 -3.96 9.29
CA TRP A 68 20.83 -2.63 9.40
C TRP A 68 20.72 -2.09 10.82
N PHE A 69 19.53 -2.16 11.43
CA PHE A 69 19.31 -1.73 12.81
C PHE A 69 20.22 -2.44 13.82
N LYS A 70 20.53 -3.72 13.57
CA LYS A 70 21.46 -4.52 14.40
C LYS A 70 22.95 -4.26 14.10
N GLY A 71 23.27 -3.29 13.23
CA GLY A 71 24.63 -3.05 12.76
C GLY A 71 25.24 -4.18 11.92
N LYS A 72 24.43 -5.15 11.49
CA LYS A 72 24.89 -6.32 10.70
C LYS A 72 24.87 -6.06 9.19
N LYS A 73 24.36 -4.91 8.76
CA LYS A 73 24.28 -4.51 7.36
C LYS A 73 24.58 -3.03 7.22
N ASN A 74 25.53 -2.70 6.36
CA ASN A 74 26.03 -1.33 6.20
C ASN A 74 24.97 -0.40 5.61
N SER A 75 24.22 -0.86 4.60
CA SER A 75 23.21 -0.05 3.93
C SER A 75 22.02 -0.86 3.44
N PHE A 76 20.87 -0.21 3.34
CA PHE A 76 19.73 -0.71 2.60
C PHE A 76 19.92 -0.44 1.10
N ARG A 77 19.06 -1.00 0.24
CA ARG A 77 19.21 -0.90 -1.23
C ARG A 77 18.94 0.50 -1.79
N PHE A 78 18.15 1.31 -1.07
CA PHE A 78 17.62 2.58 -1.55
C PHE A 78 17.78 3.63 -0.46
N VAL A 79 18.05 4.86 -0.88
CA VAL A 79 18.11 6.03 0.00
C VAL A 79 16.74 6.68 0.15
N ILE A 80 15.91 6.62 -0.89
CA ILE A 80 14.51 7.01 -0.86
C ILE A 80 13.68 5.75 -1.12
N PRO A 81 12.71 5.41 -0.25
CA PRO A 81 11.84 4.26 -0.45
C PRO A 81 10.83 4.54 -1.57
N MET A 82 10.00 3.55 -1.90
CA MET A 82 8.85 3.75 -2.79
C MET A 82 7.96 4.86 -2.21
N MET A 83 7.61 5.84 -3.04
CA MET A 83 6.73 6.93 -2.63
C MET A 83 5.34 6.72 -3.22
N TRP A 84 4.38 6.48 -2.33
CA TRP A 84 2.97 6.36 -2.65
C TRP A 84 2.31 7.73 -2.53
N ARG A 85 1.52 8.14 -3.52
CA ARG A 85 0.82 9.43 -3.53
C ARG A 85 -0.64 9.23 -3.85
N VAL A 86 -1.48 10.05 -3.20
CA VAL A 86 -2.90 10.13 -3.50
C VAL A 86 -3.09 10.49 -4.98
N LYS A 87 -4.06 9.83 -5.59
CA LYS A 87 -4.47 10.00 -6.99
C LYS A 87 -4.78 11.47 -7.32
N GLN A 88 -4.36 11.94 -8.49
CA GLN A 88 -4.83 13.23 -9.02
C GLN A 88 -6.05 13.08 -9.96
N ASN A 89 -6.14 11.99 -10.74
CA ASN A 89 -7.20 11.81 -11.75
C ASN A 89 -7.72 10.37 -11.83
N HIS A 90 -9.04 10.21 -12.01
CA HIS A 90 -9.71 8.91 -11.82
C HIS A 90 -9.43 7.83 -12.88
N THR A 91 -8.83 8.17 -14.01
CA THR A 91 -8.85 7.37 -15.25
C THR A 91 -7.52 6.76 -15.70
N THR A 92 -6.37 7.22 -15.20
CA THR A 92 -5.05 6.79 -15.78
C THR A 92 -3.99 6.45 -14.73
N ASP A 93 -4.23 6.74 -13.45
CA ASP A 93 -3.18 6.84 -12.44
C ASP A 93 -3.19 5.71 -11.40
N PHE A 94 -3.66 4.51 -11.78
CA PHE A 94 -3.82 3.37 -10.86
C PHE A 94 -2.68 2.36 -11.02
N TYR A 95 -1.56 2.60 -10.32
CA TYR A 95 -0.37 1.75 -10.34
C TYR A 95 -0.68 0.26 -10.21
N PHE A 96 -1.56 -0.13 -9.29
CA PHE A 96 -1.86 -1.54 -9.05
C PHE A 96 -2.63 -2.23 -10.19
N CYS A 97 -3.40 -1.51 -11.02
CA CYS A 97 -4.04 -2.09 -12.20
C CYS A 97 -3.11 -1.97 -13.43
N SER A 98 -2.11 -1.08 -13.41
CA SER A 98 -1.11 -0.94 -14.48
C SER A 98 -0.01 -2.00 -14.43
N VAL A 99 0.23 -2.61 -13.27
CA VAL A 99 1.20 -3.71 -13.13
C VAL A 99 0.48 -5.05 -13.32
N ASP A 100 0.79 -5.75 -14.40
CA ASP A 100 0.32 -7.13 -14.59
C ASP A 100 1.13 -8.09 -13.69
N VAL A 101 0.45 -8.62 -12.67
CA VAL A 101 1.01 -9.59 -11.73
C VAL A 101 0.38 -10.97 -11.88
N ILE A 102 -0.53 -11.16 -12.84
CA ILE A 102 -1.22 -12.44 -13.04
C ILE A 102 -0.24 -13.47 -13.59
N GLY A 103 -0.21 -14.66 -12.99
CA GLY A 103 0.71 -15.73 -13.40
C GLY A 103 2.15 -15.57 -12.91
N PHE A 104 2.47 -14.48 -12.18
CA PHE A 104 3.77 -14.32 -11.55
C PHE A 104 3.86 -15.04 -10.19
N ASN A 105 5.03 -15.60 -9.92
CA ASN A 105 5.39 -16.35 -8.73
C ASN A 105 6.81 -15.96 -8.28
N THR A 106 7.32 -16.62 -7.25
CA THR A 106 8.65 -16.31 -6.68
C THR A 106 9.81 -16.43 -7.66
N LYS A 107 9.71 -17.26 -8.70
CA LYS A 107 10.77 -17.52 -9.68
C LYS A 107 10.80 -16.50 -10.82
N ASN A 108 9.63 -16.06 -11.29
CA ASN A 108 9.50 -15.20 -12.48
C ASN A 108 9.11 -13.74 -12.15
N LYS A 109 8.76 -13.40 -10.90
CA LYS A 109 8.34 -12.02 -10.53
C LYS A 109 9.38 -10.92 -10.80
N LYS A 110 10.64 -11.28 -11.01
CA LYS A 110 11.70 -10.35 -11.46
C LYS A 110 11.48 -9.81 -12.87
N ASN A 111 10.63 -10.47 -13.67
CA ASN A 111 10.29 -10.08 -15.03
C ASN A 111 9.03 -9.18 -15.08
N ILE A 112 8.44 -8.84 -13.93
CA ILE A 112 7.33 -7.90 -13.85
C ILE A 112 7.84 -6.52 -14.26
N PHE A 113 7.12 -5.87 -15.16
CA PHE A 113 7.37 -4.48 -15.53
C PHE A 113 6.65 -3.56 -14.55
N TYR A 114 7.40 -2.64 -13.95
CA TYR A 114 6.87 -1.62 -13.05
C TYR A 114 6.94 -0.27 -13.76
N PRO A 115 5.79 0.36 -14.09
CA PRO A 115 5.77 1.66 -14.73
C PRO A 115 6.06 2.75 -13.70
N ASN A 116 6.84 3.76 -14.10
CA ASN A 116 7.02 4.97 -13.29
C ASN A 116 5.77 5.85 -13.44
N LEU A 117 5.01 6.03 -12.36
CA LEU A 117 3.76 6.80 -12.35
C LEU A 117 3.82 7.90 -11.30
N SER A 118 3.03 8.96 -11.50
CA SER A 118 3.00 10.09 -10.57
C SER A 118 2.45 9.70 -9.18
N SER A 119 1.56 8.71 -9.15
CA SER A 119 0.99 8.10 -7.94
C SER A 119 1.93 7.11 -7.24
N ALA A 120 2.96 6.62 -7.92
CA ALA A 120 3.83 5.54 -7.46
C ALA A 120 5.26 5.75 -8.00
N ILE A 121 6.03 6.56 -7.30
CA ILE A 121 7.39 6.94 -7.70
C ILE A 121 8.38 5.89 -7.15
N HIS A 122 9.20 5.35 -8.05
CA HIS A 122 10.13 4.28 -7.71
C HIS A 122 11.17 4.67 -6.65
N PRO A 123 11.68 3.69 -5.88
CA PRO A 123 12.77 3.92 -4.94
C PRO A 123 14.02 4.45 -5.65
N VAL A 124 14.75 5.34 -4.97
CA VAL A 124 16.03 5.87 -5.46
C VAL A 124 17.16 5.06 -4.82
N PRO A 125 18.02 4.39 -5.62
CA PRO A 125 19.18 3.68 -5.10
C PRO A 125 20.16 4.60 -4.36
N HIS A 126 20.95 4.03 -3.45
CA HIS A 126 22.09 4.77 -2.88
C HIS A 126 23.11 5.08 -3.98
N THR A 127 23.67 6.29 -3.92
CA THR A 127 24.82 6.72 -4.71
C THR A 127 26.00 6.97 -3.77
N SER A 128 27.23 7.03 -4.30
CA SER A 128 28.41 7.33 -3.49
C SER A 128 28.38 8.73 -2.86
N GLU A 129 27.49 9.61 -3.35
CA GLU A 129 27.36 11.00 -2.92
C GLU A 129 26.46 11.15 -1.69
N ILE A 130 25.55 10.20 -1.43
CA ILE A 130 24.57 10.32 -0.35
C ILE A 130 25.00 9.41 0.81
N PRO A 131 25.27 9.97 2.01
CA PRO A 131 25.72 9.17 3.14
C PRO A 131 24.62 8.23 3.62
N VAL A 132 25.01 7.00 3.95
CA VAL A 132 24.11 6.00 4.52
C VAL A 132 23.87 6.33 6.00
N PRO A 133 22.61 6.33 6.48
CA PRO A 133 22.32 6.53 7.89
C PRO A 133 23.03 5.49 8.77
N HIS A 134 23.64 5.95 9.86
CA HIS A 134 24.19 5.07 10.88
C HIS A 134 23.07 4.45 11.73
N PRO A 135 23.15 3.15 12.05
CA PRO A 135 22.19 2.53 12.96
C PRO A 135 22.32 3.15 14.35
N PRO A 136 21.19 3.30 15.09
CA PRO A 136 21.22 3.81 16.45
C PRO A 136 21.94 2.82 17.38
N LEU A 137 22.57 3.35 18.43
CA LEU A 137 23.33 2.55 19.39
C LEU A 137 22.41 1.81 20.37
N ASN A 138 21.25 2.38 20.76
CA ASN A 138 20.27 1.75 21.64
C ASN A 138 18.82 1.82 21.12
N LEU A 139 17.98 0.88 21.57
CA LEU A 139 16.54 0.83 21.26
C LEU A 139 15.77 2.01 21.87
N GLY A 140 16.25 2.55 23.00
CA GLY A 140 15.67 3.70 23.69
C GLY A 140 15.87 5.04 22.97
N ASP A 141 16.78 5.10 21.99
CA ASP A 141 17.07 6.33 21.24
C ASP A 141 16.05 6.59 20.12
N ILE A 142 15.08 5.68 19.91
CA ILE A 142 14.03 5.85 18.90
C ILE A 142 12.85 6.61 19.51
N TRP A 143 13.01 7.93 19.63
CA TRP A 143 11.91 8.83 19.97
C TRP A 143 10.98 8.97 18.77
N ILE A 144 9.75 8.46 18.89
CA ILE A 144 8.64 8.89 18.05
C ILE A 144 7.78 9.77 18.94
N ASP A 145 7.66 11.04 18.57
CA ASP A 145 6.68 11.93 19.18
C ASP A 145 5.30 11.44 18.71
N SER A 146 4.66 10.64 19.55
CA SER A 146 3.28 10.21 19.37
C SER A 146 2.38 11.22 20.06
N GLU A 147 2.07 12.31 19.37
CA GLU A 147 0.83 13.03 19.65
C GLU A 147 -0.30 12.24 19.02
N ASP A 148 -0.80 11.24 19.76
CA ASP A 148 -2.16 10.72 19.60
C ASP A 148 -2.64 10.32 20.99
N GLY A 149 -3.29 11.27 21.65
CA GLY A 149 -3.93 11.04 22.94
C GLY A 149 -5.24 10.30 22.70
N ASP A 150 -5.36 9.09 23.24
CA ASP A 150 -6.23 8.87 24.41
C ASP A 150 -6.07 7.45 24.95
N THR A 151 -6.10 7.37 26.27
CA THR A 151 -5.94 6.13 27.04
C THR A 151 -7.26 5.82 27.75
N LEU A 152 -7.67 4.54 27.65
CA LEU A 152 -8.55 3.75 28.55
C LEU A 152 -10.08 3.79 28.34
N PRO A 153 -10.85 2.80 28.86
CA PRO A 153 -10.53 1.40 29.21
C PRO A 153 -11.54 0.37 28.64
N HIS A 154 -11.17 -0.91 28.78
CA HIS A 154 -12.03 -2.10 28.76
C HIS A 154 -13.44 -1.87 29.35
N GLN A 155 -14.48 -2.24 28.61
CA GLN A 155 -15.68 -2.86 29.15
C GLN A 155 -16.13 -4.00 28.24
N ASP A 156 -16.09 -5.19 28.80
CA ASP A 156 -16.83 -6.35 28.33
C ASP A 156 -18.32 -6.11 28.66
N GLU A 157 -19.23 -6.39 27.73
CA GLU A 157 -20.45 -7.17 27.96
C GLU A 157 -21.28 -7.32 26.66
N SER A 158 -21.64 -8.58 26.40
CA SER A 158 -22.94 -9.04 25.88
C SER A 158 -23.29 -8.97 24.38
N SER A 159 -23.22 -10.17 23.78
CA SER A 159 -24.15 -10.85 22.85
C SER A 159 -24.86 -10.09 21.72
N SER A 160 -24.67 -10.58 20.49
CA SER A 160 -25.74 -10.76 19.49
C SER A 160 -25.18 -11.48 18.26
N ASP A 161 -25.81 -12.60 17.91
CA ASP A 161 -25.46 -13.53 16.84
C ASP A 161 -26.39 -13.26 15.64
N PHE A 162 -25.89 -12.72 14.51
CA PHE A 162 -26.62 -12.68 13.22
C PHE A 162 -25.67 -12.68 12.01
N SER A 163 -25.52 -13.88 11.43
CA SER A 163 -25.69 -14.25 10.02
C SER A 163 -25.11 -13.42 8.86
N ALA A 164 -24.37 -14.18 8.04
CA ALA A 164 -24.29 -14.15 6.56
C ALA A 164 -23.67 -12.93 5.85
N ASP A 165 -22.43 -13.15 5.44
CA ASP A 165 -21.76 -12.67 4.23
C ASP A 165 -22.73 -12.48 3.05
N ASP A 166 -23.10 -11.23 2.78
CA ASP A 166 -23.76 -10.82 1.54
C ASP A 166 -22.70 -10.13 0.66
N GLY A 167 -22.56 -10.62 -0.57
CA GLY A 167 -21.56 -10.14 -1.52
C GLY A 167 -21.76 -8.66 -1.93
N PRO A 168 -20.93 -8.12 -2.83
CA PRO A 168 -20.97 -6.70 -3.18
C PRO A 168 -22.34 -6.32 -3.76
N GLN A 169 -23.08 -5.52 -2.98
CA GLN A 169 -24.39 -5.02 -3.33
C GLN A 169 -24.28 -4.07 -4.54
N PRO A 170 -25.04 -4.29 -5.62
CA PRO A 170 -25.05 -3.36 -6.75
C PRO A 170 -25.64 -2.02 -6.32
N PHE A 171 -25.03 -0.93 -6.78
CA PHE A 171 -25.54 0.42 -6.57
C PHE A 171 -27.02 0.52 -6.94
N SER A 172 -27.80 1.15 -6.07
CA SER A 172 -29.17 1.56 -6.33
C SER A 172 -29.22 2.62 -7.43
N GLN A 173 -30.37 2.74 -8.10
CA GLN A 173 -30.56 3.72 -9.17
C GLN A 173 -30.44 5.16 -8.67
N SER A 174 -30.74 5.43 -7.39
CA SER A 174 -30.52 6.73 -6.75
C SER A 174 -29.03 7.05 -6.59
N GLU A 175 -28.23 6.09 -6.11
CA GLU A 175 -26.77 6.28 -5.97
C GLU A 175 -26.11 6.49 -7.34
N LEU A 176 -26.60 5.80 -8.38
CA LEU A 176 -26.13 6.01 -9.75
C LEU A 176 -26.42 7.43 -10.25
N ASN A 177 -27.62 7.94 -9.95
CA ASN A 177 -28.05 9.27 -10.36
C ASN A 177 -27.27 10.37 -9.61
N ASP A 178 -27.00 10.16 -8.32
CA ASP A 178 -26.18 11.05 -7.51
C ASP A 178 -24.74 11.07 -8.03
N LEU A 179 -24.17 9.91 -8.38
CA LEU A 179 -22.82 9.80 -8.97
C LEU A 179 -22.71 10.52 -10.32
N VAL A 180 -23.73 10.41 -11.18
CA VAL A 180 -23.76 11.10 -12.48
C VAL A 180 -23.80 12.62 -12.29
N ARG A 181 -24.52 13.09 -11.26
CA ARG A 181 -24.63 14.51 -10.91
C ARG A 181 -23.32 15.06 -10.32
N ASP A 182 -22.71 14.33 -9.38
CA ASP A 182 -21.47 14.74 -8.71
C ASP A 182 -20.27 14.78 -9.67
N LEU A 183 -20.24 13.88 -10.66
CA LEU A 183 -19.16 13.79 -11.64
C LEU A 183 -19.40 14.63 -12.91
N GLY A 184 -20.56 15.28 -13.07
CA GLY A 184 -20.87 16.15 -14.21
C GLY A 184 -20.79 15.45 -15.58
N LEU A 185 -21.24 14.20 -15.68
CA LEU A 185 -20.99 13.36 -16.85
C LEU A 185 -21.95 13.62 -18.02
N SER A 186 -21.43 13.53 -19.25
CA SER A 186 -22.26 13.56 -20.46
C SER A 186 -23.10 12.28 -20.59
N LYS A 187 -24.17 12.29 -21.40
CA LYS A 187 -25.04 11.13 -21.64
C LYS A 187 -24.26 9.86 -22.03
N TYR A 188 -23.20 10.02 -22.82
CA TYR A 188 -22.29 8.94 -23.20
C TYR A 188 -21.43 8.43 -22.02
N GLY A 189 -20.99 9.33 -21.13
CA GLY A 189 -20.31 8.96 -19.88
C GLY A 189 -21.22 8.22 -18.89
N ALA A 190 -22.49 8.62 -18.78
CA ALA A 190 -23.48 7.94 -17.96
C ALA A 190 -23.86 6.55 -18.52
N GLU A 191 -23.97 6.41 -19.85
CA GLU A 191 -24.16 5.11 -20.51
C GLU A 191 -22.94 4.21 -20.36
N LEU A 192 -21.72 4.76 -20.34
CA LEU A 192 -20.51 4.01 -20.00
C LEU A 192 -20.53 3.49 -18.56
N ILE A 193 -21.08 4.22 -17.59
CA ILE A 193 -21.28 3.75 -16.20
C ILE A 193 -22.38 2.69 -16.11
N ARG A 194 -23.46 2.84 -16.90
CA ARG A 194 -24.57 1.89 -16.92
C ARG A 194 -24.21 0.58 -17.63
N SER A 195 -23.39 0.68 -18.68
CA SER A 195 -23.04 -0.43 -19.58
C SER A 195 -21.68 -1.07 -19.26
N ARG A 196 -20.81 -0.38 -18.53
CA ARG A 196 -19.64 -0.97 -17.88
C ARG A 196 -19.91 -0.88 -16.39
N LYS A 197 -19.98 -2.01 -15.70
CA LYS A 197 -19.54 -2.06 -14.31
C LYS A 197 -18.16 -1.44 -14.33
N ILE A 198 -18.03 -0.14 -14.01
CA ILE A 198 -16.73 0.44 -13.72
C ILE A 198 -16.28 -0.37 -12.53
N LYS A 199 -15.47 -1.39 -12.81
CA LYS A 199 -14.60 -1.97 -11.83
C LYS A 199 -13.62 -0.86 -11.53
N ILE A 200 -14.04 -0.05 -10.56
CA ILE A 200 -13.14 0.43 -9.54
C ILE A 200 -12.39 -0.84 -9.11
N CYS A 201 -11.13 -0.95 -9.52
CA CYS A 201 -10.15 -1.43 -8.56
C CYS A 201 -10.34 -0.49 -7.35
#